data_AF-A0A316L4C5-F1
#
_entry.id   AF-A0A316L4C5-F1
#
_cell.length_a   1.000
_cell.length_b   1.000
_cell.length_c   1.000
_cell.angle_alpha   90.00
_cell.angle_beta   90.00
_cell.angle_gamma   90.00
#
_symmetry.space_group_name_H-M   'P 1'
#
loop_
_entity.id
_entity.type
_entity.pdbx_description
1 polymer ?
#
loop_
_entity_poly.entity_id
_entity_poly.type
_entity_poly.pdbx_seq_one_letter_code
_entity_poly.pdbx_strand_id
1 'polypeptide(L)'
;MKLIARQFGDKCEIVLHDWSEGYDKSIVAIENGHVSGRKVGDPGSNLGLEVMRGSSDGTSQYNYVTRTKDGKTLRSSSLYLTNDEGEKIGALCINFDISDILTAQKTLGYLSMIEQEQEEKFVNDVSELLEYLLQESVRLIGKAPDDMSKEDKMRALRFLDEKGALLITKSGTRICKFLGISKFTLYNYLDELRGVGNGNG
;
A
#
# COMPACT_ATOMS: atom_id res chain seq x y z
N MET A 1 2.62 22.40 -22.97
CA MET A 1 3.17 21.02 -23.05
C MET A 1 4.69 20.99 -22.87
N LYS A 2 5.49 21.74 -23.64
CA LYS A 2 6.97 21.79 -23.53
C LYS A 2 7.51 21.96 -22.11
N LEU A 3 6.92 22.87 -21.32
CA LEU A 3 7.34 23.10 -19.93
C LEU A 3 7.30 21.80 -19.10
N ILE A 4 6.19 21.06 -19.18
CA ILE A 4 5.99 19.82 -18.43
C ILE A 4 6.96 18.74 -18.93
N ALA A 5 7.06 18.55 -20.25
CA ALA A 5 7.98 17.58 -20.83
C ALA A 5 9.44 17.87 -20.41
N ARG A 6 9.86 19.14 -20.40
CA ARG A 6 11.20 19.56 -19.97
C ARG A 6 11.42 19.36 -18.46
N GLN A 7 10.41 19.57 -17.63
CA GLN A 7 10.49 19.36 -16.18
C GLN A 7 10.78 17.90 -15.82
N PHE A 8 10.24 16.94 -16.58
CA PHE A 8 10.37 15.51 -16.32
C PHE A 8 11.39 14.78 -17.21
N GLY A 9 11.97 15.47 -18.18
CA GLY A 9 13.00 14.92 -19.07
C GLY A 9 12.44 14.22 -20.31
N ASP A 10 13.36 13.66 -21.10
CA ASP A 10 13.09 13.00 -22.39
C ASP A 10 12.19 11.77 -22.28
N LYS A 11 12.23 11.06 -21.14
CA LYS A 11 11.37 9.90 -20.84
C LYS A 11 9.91 10.24 -20.54
N CYS A 12 9.54 11.52 -20.51
CA CYS A 12 8.18 11.97 -20.24
C CYS A 12 7.48 12.45 -21.51
N GLU A 13 6.55 11.65 -22.02
CA GLU A 13 5.70 12.00 -23.14
C GLU A 13 4.45 12.74 -22.66
N ILE A 14 4.12 13.85 -23.33
CA ILE A 14 2.89 14.59 -23.10
C ILE A 14 2.09 14.57 -24.39
N VAL A 15 0.83 14.14 -24.34
CA VAL A 15 -0.04 14.01 -25.52
C VAL A 15 -1.32 14.79 -25.28
N LEU A 16 -1.72 15.61 -26.24
CA LEU A 16 -3.03 16.26 -26.26
C LEU A 16 -3.87 15.62 -27.36
N HIS A 17 -5.02 15.08 -26.94
CA HIS A 17 -6.05 14.56 -27.80
C HIS A 17 -7.18 15.55 -27.96
N ASP A 18 -7.64 15.71 -29.19
CA ASP A 18 -8.89 16.37 -29.58
C ASP A 18 -9.80 15.32 -30.25
N TRP A 19 -11.04 15.21 -29.79
CA TRP A 19 -12.03 14.26 -30.30
C TRP A 19 -13.15 14.93 -31.11
N SER A 20 -13.10 16.26 -31.29
CA SER A 20 -14.13 17.01 -32.02
C SER A 20 -14.26 16.58 -33.49
N GLU A 21 -13.17 16.19 -34.14
CA GLU A 21 -13.14 15.70 -35.53
C GLU A 21 -13.07 14.16 -35.64
N GLY A 22 -13.30 13.45 -34.54
CA GLY A 22 -13.23 11.99 -34.48
C GLY A 22 -11.89 11.43 -33.96
N TYR A 23 -11.79 10.10 -33.91
CA TYR A 23 -10.72 9.43 -33.14
C TYR A 23 -9.43 9.14 -33.93
N ASP A 24 -9.55 9.02 -35.25
CA ASP A 24 -8.50 8.53 -36.15
C ASP A 24 -7.26 9.44 -36.23
N LYS A 25 -7.44 10.74 -35.93
CA LYS A 25 -6.38 11.76 -35.93
C LYS A 25 -6.40 12.61 -34.67
N SER A 26 -6.74 11.99 -33.54
CA SER A 26 -6.99 12.74 -32.32
C SER A 26 -5.75 13.42 -31.73
N ILE A 27 -4.52 12.97 -32.01
CA ILE A 27 -3.31 13.61 -31.46
C ILE A 27 -3.06 14.94 -32.17
N VAL A 28 -3.41 16.06 -31.53
CA VAL A 28 -3.20 17.42 -32.05
C VAL A 28 -1.89 18.03 -31.59
N ALA A 29 -1.33 17.55 -30.48
CA ALA A 29 0.00 17.93 -30.02
C ALA A 29 0.66 16.79 -29.24
N ILE A 30 1.98 16.68 -29.35
CA ILE A 30 2.77 15.69 -28.62
C ILE A 30 4.19 16.21 -28.38
N GLU A 31 4.69 15.99 -27.16
CA GLU A 31 6.09 16.21 -26.79
C GLU A 31 6.70 14.86 -26.40
N ASN A 32 7.96 14.62 -26.78
CA ASN A 32 8.67 13.35 -26.56
C ASN A 32 7.94 12.11 -27.11
N GLY A 33 7.28 12.23 -28.27
CA GLY A 33 6.55 11.12 -28.92
C GLY A 33 7.39 9.87 -29.24
N HIS A 34 8.72 9.97 -29.19
CA HIS A 34 9.63 8.81 -29.29
C HIS A 34 9.49 7.81 -28.14
N VAL A 35 8.89 8.20 -27.01
CA VAL A 35 8.61 7.30 -25.88
C VAL A 35 7.64 6.19 -26.32
N SER A 36 6.48 6.56 -26.87
CA SER A 36 5.50 5.60 -27.39
C SER A 36 5.63 5.29 -28.89
N GLY A 37 6.43 6.06 -29.61
CA GLY A 37 6.56 6.00 -31.07
C GLY A 37 5.44 6.71 -31.84
N ARG A 38 4.65 7.57 -31.17
CA ARG A 38 3.52 8.31 -31.75
C ARG A 38 3.91 9.72 -32.19
N LYS A 39 3.12 10.30 -33.09
CA LYS A 39 3.27 11.67 -33.60
C LYS A 39 1.92 12.38 -33.75
N VAL A 40 1.95 13.69 -34.01
CA VAL A 40 0.75 14.46 -34.37
C VAL A 40 0.06 13.82 -35.57
N GLY A 41 -1.27 13.70 -35.48
CA GLY A 41 -2.13 13.07 -36.48
C GLY A 41 -2.28 11.55 -36.35
N ASP A 42 -1.59 10.90 -35.42
CA ASP A 42 -1.87 9.50 -35.08
C ASP A 42 -3.19 9.38 -34.28
N PRO A 43 -3.84 8.20 -34.27
CA PRO A 43 -5.05 7.96 -33.48
C PRO A 43 -4.76 7.86 -31.98
N GLY A 44 -5.84 7.89 -31.19
CA GLY A 44 -5.76 7.55 -29.77
C GLY A 44 -5.63 6.04 -29.53
N SER A 45 -5.49 5.63 -28.26
CA SER A 45 -5.38 4.22 -27.87
C SER A 45 -6.76 3.57 -27.65
N ASN A 46 -6.80 2.25 -27.45
CA ASN A 46 -8.04 1.57 -27.07
C ASN A 46 -8.68 2.15 -25.79
N LEU A 47 -7.87 2.62 -24.83
CA LEU A 47 -8.38 3.21 -23.58
C LEU A 47 -9.19 4.49 -23.82
N GLY A 48 -8.71 5.38 -24.69
CA GLY A 48 -9.48 6.58 -25.03
C GLY A 48 -10.73 6.25 -25.85
N LEU A 49 -10.70 5.16 -26.63
CA LEU A 49 -11.86 4.69 -27.39
C LEU A 49 -12.97 4.14 -26.47
N GLU A 50 -12.62 3.40 -25.42
CA GLU A 50 -13.55 2.90 -24.40
C GLU A 50 -14.26 4.05 -23.65
N VAL A 51 -13.52 5.13 -23.37
CA VAL A 51 -14.04 6.34 -22.74
C VAL A 51 -14.98 7.09 -23.67
N MET A 52 -14.59 7.26 -24.94
CA MET A 52 -15.44 7.89 -25.95
C MET A 52 -16.75 7.11 -26.20
N ARG A 53 -16.72 5.79 -26.07
CA ARG A 53 -17.91 4.92 -26.17
C ARG A 53 -18.81 4.95 -24.93
N GLY A 54 -18.38 5.56 -23.83
CA GLY A 54 -19.10 5.53 -22.54
C GLY A 54 -19.10 4.17 -21.85
N SER A 55 -18.16 3.28 -22.20
CA SER A 55 -18.00 1.97 -21.55
C SER A 55 -17.16 2.04 -20.27
N SER A 56 -16.49 3.16 -20.04
CA SER A 56 -15.85 3.52 -18.76
C SER A 56 -16.72 4.50 -17.97
N ASP A 57 -16.50 4.62 -16.67
CA ASP A 57 -17.11 5.66 -15.82
C ASP A 57 -16.74 7.10 -16.20
N GLY A 58 -15.88 7.28 -17.23
CA GLY A 58 -15.49 8.58 -17.78
C GLY A 58 -14.64 9.40 -16.82
N THR A 59 -14.16 8.78 -15.74
CA THR A 59 -13.29 9.42 -14.75
C THR A 59 -11.85 9.43 -15.24
N SER A 60 -11.17 10.55 -15.01
CA SER A 60 -9.75 10.67 -15.31
C SER A 60 -8.95 9.63 -14.53
N GLN A 61 -8.00 8.98 -15.22
CA GLN A 61 -7.21 7.90 -14.65
C GLN A 61 -5.80 8.38 -14.35
N TYR A 62 -5.27 8.00 -13.19
CA TYR A 62 -3.95 8.46 -12.74
C TYR A 62 -3.07 7.29 -12.33
N ASN A 63 -1.78 7.37 -12.65
CA ASN A 63 -0.75 6.40 -12.26
C ASN A 63 -1.02 4.94 -12.66
N TYR A 64 -1.75 4.71 -13.76
CA TYR A 64 -1.94 3.35 -14.29
C TYR A 64 -0.77 2.93 -15.17
N VAL A 65 -0.61 1.63 -15.38
CA VAL A 65 0.52 1.07 -16.15
C VAL A 65 0.06 0.64 -17.53
N THR A 66 0.80 1.02 -18.55
CA THR A 66 0.62 0.56 -19.93
C THR A 66 1.93 0.01 -20.49
N ARG A 67 1.83 -0.71 -21.61
CA ARG A 67 2.99 -1.19 -22.38
C ARG A 67 2.93 -0.67 -23.80
N THR A 68 4.05 -0.17 -24.29
CA THR A 68 4.23 0.20 -25.69
C THR A 68 4.44 -1.06 -26.55
N LYS A 69 4.37 -0.89 -27.87
CA LYS A 69 4.65 -1.96 -28.84
C LYS A 69 6.09 -2.47 -28.78
N ASP A 70 7.04 -1.60 -28.43
CA ASP A 70 8.47 -1.94 -28.24
C ASP A 70 8.79 -2.45 -26.83
N GLY A 71 7.78 -2.64 -25.97
CA GLY A 71 7.92 -3.33 -24.68
C GLY A 71 8.25 -2.44 -23.48
N LYS A 72 8.38 -1.12 -23.67
CA LYS A 72 8.55 -0.17 -22.55
C LYS A 72 7.34 -0.20 -21.63
N THR A 73 7.60 -0.05 -20.34
CA THR A 73 6.54 0.06 -19.33
C THR A 73 6.34 1.53 -18.99
N LEU A 74 5.14 2.04 -19.23
CA LEU A 74 4.80 3.44 -19.00
C LEU A 74 3.90 3.57 -17.77
N ARG A 75 4.26 4.46 -16.85
CA ARG A 75 3.31 4.98 -15.86
C ARG A 75 2.58 6.16 -16.49
N SER A 76 1.28 6.02 -16.63
CA SER A 76 0.43 6.89 -17.43
C SER A 76 -0.63 7.57 -16.56
N SER A 77 -1.00 8.79 -16.92
CA SER A 77 -2.12 9.53 -16.37
C SER A 77 -2.86 10.22 -17.50
N SER A 78 -4.19 10.13 -17.52
CA SER A 78 -5.06 10.72 -18.52
C SER A 78 -6.13 11.57 -17.86
N LEU A 79 -6.08 12.87 -18.12
CA LEU A 79 -7.10 13.84 -17.76
C LEU A 79 -8.08 13.97 -18.92
N TYR A 80 -9.33 13.54 -18.75
CA TYR A 80 -10.36 13.73 -19.78
C TYR A 80 -10.93 15.14 -19.72
N LEU A 81 -10.96 15.80 -20.87
CA LEU A 81 -11.44 17.17 -21.02
C LEU A 81 -12.94 17.15 -21.37
N THR A 82 -13.73 17.95 -20.66
CA THR A 82 -15.18 18.08 -20.85
C THR A 82 -15.54 19.47 -21.36
N ASN A 83 -16.55 19.57 -22.22
CA ASN A 83 -17.22 20.84 -22.51
C ASN A 83 -18.23 21.21 -21.41
N ASP A 84 -18.90 22.36 -21.56
CA ASP A 84 -19.91 22.86 -20.62
C ASP A 84 -21.17 21.97 -20.55
N GLU A 85 -21.39 21.13 -21.56
CA GLU A 85 -22.50 20.16 -21.63
C GLU A 85 -22.15 18.82 -20.96
N GLY A 86 -20.91 18.67 -20.47
CA GLY A 86 -20.41 17.45 -19.81
C GLY A 86 -19.90 16.38 -20.76
N GLU A 87 -19.85 16.64 -22.07
CA GLU A 87 -19.34 15.71 -23.07
C GLU A 87 -17.82 15.70 -23.09
N LYS A 88 -17.22 14.52 -23.31
CA LYS A 88 -15.77 14.39 -23.42
C LYS A 88 -15.29 14.82 -24.81
N ILE A 89 -14.49 15.88 -24.87
CA ILE A 89 -13.99 16.46 -26.12
C ILE A 89 -12.52 16.14 -26.40
N GLY A 90 -11.83 15.49 -25.48
CA GLY A 90 -10.41 15.19 -25.62
C GLY A 90 -9.78 14.67 -24.34
N ALA A 91 -8.45 14.60 -24.36
CA ALA A 91 -7.66 14.16 -23.20
C ALA A 91 -6.26 14.78 -23.18
N LEU A 92 -5.77 15.09 -21.99
CA LEU A 92 -4.35 15.38 -21.75
C LEU A 92 -3.71 14.16 -21.07
N CYS A 93 -2.73 13.56 -21.72
CA CYS A 93 -2.04 12.37 -21.22
C CYS A 93 -0.58 12.70 -20.87
N ILE A 94 -0.11 12.13 -19.76
CA ILE A 94 1.29 12.12 -19.33
C ILE A 94 1.72 10.66 -19.24
N ASN A 95 2.72 10.26 -20.02
CA ASN A 95 3.24 8.91 -20.05
C ASN A 95 4.74 8.92 -19.75
N PHE A 96 5.14 8.30 -18.65
CA PHE A 96 6.53 8.27 -18.20
C PHE A 96 7.11 6.87 -18.33
N ASP A 97 8.20 6.70 -19.07
CA ASP A 97 8.90 5.41 -19.18
C ASP A 97 9.61 5.08 -17.86
N ILE A 98 9.07 4.10 -17.14
CA ILE A 98 9.56 3.62 -15.85
C ILE A 98 10.38 2.33 -15.97
N SER A 99 10.73 1.89 -17.18
CA SER A 99 11.40 0.60 -17.40
C SER A 99 12.72 0.48 -16.63
N ASP A 100 13.53 1.54 -16.64
CA ASP A 100 14.82 1.56 -15.91
C ASP A 100 14.61 1.62 -14.40
N ILE A 101 13.56 2.30 -13.94
CA ILE A 101 13.22 2.38 -12.51
C ILE A 101 12.83 0.99 -12.00
N LEU A 102 12.03 0.25 -12.76
CA LEU A 102 11.65 -1.12 -12.42
C LEU A 102 12.87 -2.05 -12.43
N THR A 103 13.78 -1.87 -13.38
CA THR A 103 15.04 -2.62 -13.42
C THR A 103 15.91 -2.32 -12.21
N ALA A 104 16.05 -1.04 -11.84
CA ALA A 104 16.78 -0.63 -10.66
C ALA A 104 16.14 -1.17 -9.38
N GLN A 105 14.82 -1.11 -9.24
CA GLN A 105 14.09 -1.68 -8.10
C GLN A 105 14.36 -3.18 -7.97
N LYS A 106 14.33 -3.91 -9.08
CA LYS A 106 14.62 -5.34 -9.10
C LYS A 106 16.07 -5.64 -8.70
N THR A 107 17.02 -4.87 -9.22
CA THR A 107 18.45 -4.98 -8.85
C THR A 107 18.66 -4.68 -7.38
N LEU A 108 18.04 -3.63 -6.84
CA LEU A 108 18.10 -3.31 -5.41
C LEU A 108 17.49 -4.43 -4.57
N GLY A 109 16.38 -5.04 -5.01
CA GLY A 109 15.80 -6.21 -4.35
C GLY A 109 16.73 -7.42 -4.33
N TYR A 110 17.48 -7.67 -5.41
CA TYR A 110 18.48 -8.74 -5.42
C TYR A 110 19.70 -8.41 -4.54
N LEU A 111 20.14 -7.16 -4.53
CA LEU A 111 21.28 -6.73 -3.72
C LEU A 111 20.96 -6.65 -2.24
N SER A 112 19.72 -6.33 -1.88
CA SER A 112 19.31 -6.22 -0.48
C SER A 112 19.24 -7.58 0.22
N MET A 113 19.06 -8.68 -0.54
CA MET A 113 18.94 -10.04 -0.01
C MET A 113 17.92 -10.15 1.14
N ILE A 114 16.91 -9.28 1.14
CA ILE A 114 15.86 -9.27 2.17
C ILE A 114 14.92 -10.43 1.86
N GLU A 115 15.09 -11.54 2.59
CA GLU A 115 14.23 -12.73 2.48
C GLU A 115 12.98 -12.59 3.34
N GLN A 116 13.12 -11.99 4.52
CA GLN A 116 12.02 -11.71 5.43
C GLN A 116 12.35 -10.45 6.22
N GLU A 117 11.41 -9.50 6.25
CA GLU A 117 11.51 -8.32 7.12
C GLU A 117 11.21 -8.78 8.55
N GLN A 118 12.26 -8.95 9.36
CA GLN A 118 12.13 -9.29 10.76
C GLN A 118 12.18 -8.00 11.58
N GLU A 119 11.07 -7.64 12.22
CA GLU A 119 11.08 -6.59 13.22
C GLU A 119 11.75 -7.10 14.50
N GLU A 120 13.05 -6.86 14.64
CA GLU A 120 13.76 -7.04 15.90
C GLU A 120 13.77 -5.72 16.69
N LYS A 121 13.34 -5.78 17.96
CA LYS A 121 13.42 -4.64 18.88
C LYS A 121 14.66 -4.80 19.76
N PHE A 122 15.66 -3.96 19.50
CA PHE A 122 16.79 -3.80 20.41
C PHE A 122 16.38 -2.95 21.60
N VAL A 123 16.41 -3.55 22.78
CA VAL A 123 16.18 -2.86 24.06
C VAL A 123 17.42 -2.99 24.94
N ASN A 124 17.62 -2.04 25.86
CA ASN A 124 18.79 -2.06 26.74
C ASN A 124 18.53 -2.79 28.06
N ASP A 125 17.26 -3.06 28.39
CA ASP A 125 16.85 -3.84 29.56
C ASP A 125 15.63 -4.73 29.23
N VAL A 126 15.56 -5.90 29.86
CA VAL A 126 14.46 -6.85 29.73
C VAL A 126 13.13 -6.23 30.19
N SER A 127 13.18 -5.26 31.11
CA SER A 127 12.02 -4.46 31.51
C SER A 127 11.41 -3.65 30.37
N GLU A 128 12.23 -3.15 29.43
CA GLU A 128 11.78 -2.39 28.27
C GLU A 128 11.14 -3.32 27.24
N LEU A 129 11.69 -4.54 27.06
CA LEU A 129 11.06 -5.55 26.20
C LEU A 129 9.67 -5.93 26.71
N LEU A 130 9.52 -6.12 28.02
CA LEU A 130 8.22 -6.42 28.62
C LEU A 130 7.23 -5.26 28.44
N GLU A 131 7.67 -4.01 28.62
CA GLU A 131 6.81 -2.85 28.38
C GLU A 131 6.37 -2.77 26.92
N TYR A 132 7.29 -3.02 25.98
CA TYR A 132 6.97 -3.10 24.56
C TYR A 132 5.90 -4.15 24.27
N LEU A 133 6.05 -5.38 24.78
CA LEU A 133 5.07 -6.45 24.61
C LEU A 133 3.70 -6.09 25.23
N LEU A 134 3.69 -5.38 26.36
CA LEU A 134 2.44 -4.89 26.97
C LEU A 134 1.75 -3.87 26.07
N GLN A 135 2.49 -2.92 25.49
CA GLN A 135 1.93 -1.94 24.57
C GLN A 135 1.43 -2.57 23.25
N GLU A 136 2.15 -3.57 22.72
CA GLU A 136 1.68 -4.32 21.55
C GLU A 136 0.40 -5.11 21.86
N SER A 137 0.27 -5.65 23.07
CA SER A 137 -0.98 -6.30 23.49
C SER A 137 -2.16 -5.32 23.50
N VAL A 138 -1.95 -4.06 23.90
CA VAL A 138 -2.99 -3.01 23.84
C VAL A 138 -3.36 -2.68 22.40
N ARG A 139 -2.37 -2.57 21.51
CA ARG A 139 -2.61 -2.32 20.07
C ARG A 139 -3.41 -3.45 19.42
N LEU A 140 -3.10 -4.70 19.77
CA LEU A 140 -3.82 -5.88 19.31
C LEU A 140 -5.29 -5.88 19.74
N ILE A 141 -5.57 -5.48 20.99
CA ILE A 141 -6.93 -5.45 21.53
C ILE A 141 -7.71 -4.20 21.10
N GLY A 142 -7.02 -3.07 20.89
CA GLY A 142 -7.61 -1.78 20.53
C GLY A 142 -8.32 -1.06 21.68
N LYS A 143 -8.05 -1.43 22.94
CA LYS A 143 -8.66 -0.84 24.15
C LYS A 143 -7.64 -0.63 25.26
N ALA A 144 -7.84 0.39 26.09
CA ALA A 144 -7.03 0.57 27.30
C ALA A 144 -7.28 -0.59 28.29
N PRO A 145 -6.29 -1.01 29.11
CA PRO A 145 -6.43 -2.14 30.02
C PRO A 145 -7.62 -2.08 30.98
N ASP A 146 -8.01 -0.88 31.40
CA ASP A 146 -9.16 -0.65 32.28
C ASP A 146 -10.50 -0.87 31.58
N ASP A 147 -10.56 -0.70 30.25
CA ASP A 147 -11.73 -0.92 29.41
C ASP A 147 -11.81 -2.35 28.84
N MET A 148 -10.82 -3.19 29.13
CA MET A 148 -10.78 -4.56 28.65
C MET A 148 -11.76 -5.45 29.41
N SER A 149 -12.64 -6.14 28.66
CA SER A 149 -13.45 -7.22 29.20
C SER A 149 -12.61 -8.44 29.62
N LYS A 150 -13.22 -9.44 30.27
CA LYS A 150 -12.53 -10.72 30.57
C LYS A 150 -11.92 -11.33 29.30
N GLU A 151 -12.69 -11.39 28.22
CA GLU A 151 -12.25 -11.96 26.94
C GLU A 151 -11.09 -11.14 26.33
N ASP A 152 -11.16 -9.81 26.42
CA ASP A 152 -10.07 -8.93 25.97
C ASP A 152 -8.78 -9.20 26.76
N LYS A 153 -8.87 -9.32 28.09
CA LYS A 153 -7.71 -9.62 28.95
C LYS A 153 -7.15 -11.02 28.69
N MET A 154 -7.99 -12.02 28.41
CA MET A 154 -7.55 -13.35 28.02
C MET A 154 -6.84 -13.34 26.66
N ARG A 155 -7.32 -12.57 25.68
CA ARG A 155 -6.65 -12.40 24.38
C ARG A 155 -5.31 -11.69 24.52
N ALA A 156 -5.24 -10.62 25.32
CA ALA A 156 -3.98 -9.93 25.62
C ALA A 156 -2.98 -10.88 26.29
N LEU A 157 -3.43 -11.68 27.27
CA LEU A 157 -2.60 -12.62 27.98
C LEU A 157 -2.11 -13.77 27.09
N ARG A 158 -2.96 -14.27 26.18
CA ARG A 158 -2.56 -15.26 25.16
C ARG A 158 -1.41 -14.73 24.31
N PHE A 159 -1.54 -13.51 23.79
CA PHE A 159 -0.48 -12.86 23.01
C PHE A 159 0.83 -12.75 23.82
N LEU A 160 0.74 -12.32 25.08
CA LEU A 160 1.90 -12.19 25.96
C LEU A 160 2.58 -13.55 26.22
N ASP A 161 1.81 -14.62 26.42
CA ASP A 161 2.33 -15.99 26.61
C ASP A 161 3.00 -16.52 25.32
N GLU A 162 2.34 -16.36 24.17
CA GLU A 162 2.88 -16.76 22.85
C GLU A 162 4.18 -16.02 22.49
N LYS A 163 4.32 -14.75 22.91
CA LYS A 163 5.54 -13.96 22.75
C LYS A 163 6.59 -14.22 23.83
N GLY A 164 6.33 -15.14 24.76
CA GLY A 164 7.28 -15.52 25.81
C GLY A 164 7.47 -14.48 26.90
N ALA A 165 6.54 -13.52 27.07
CA ALA A 165 6.66 -12.46 28.08
C ALA A 165 6.79 -13.02 29.51
N LEU A 166 6.24 -14.21 29.77
CA LEU A 166 6.35 -14.89 31.06
C LEU A 166 7.74 -15.46 31.37
N LEU A 167 8.61 -15.61 30.37
CA LEU A 167 10.01 -16.01 30.57
C LEU A 167 10.84 -14.88 31.21
N ILE A 168 10.35 -13.63 31.12
CA ILE A 168 11.00 -12.47 31.72
C ILE A 168 10.85 -12.52 33.24
N THR A 169 11.96 -12.31 33.96
CA THR A 169 11.95 -12.30 35.43
C THR A 169 11.02 -11.21 35.97
N LYS A 170 10.19 -11.55 36.97
CA LYS A 170 9.18 -10.65 37.60
C LYS A 170 8.07 -10.15 36.66
N SER A 171 7.94 -10.70 35.44
CA SER A 171 6.90 -10.31 34.48
C SER A 171 5.48 -10.47 35.02
N GLY A 172 5.18 -11.57 35.72
CA GLY A 172 3.84 -11.85 36.24
C GLY A 172 3.27 -10.72 37.13
N THR A 173 4.09 -10.16 38.02
CA THR A 173 3.64 -9.03 38.87
C THR A 173 3.34 -7.78 38.03
N ARG A 174 4.13 -7.53 36.97
CA ARG A 174 3.95 -6.37 36.10
C ARG A 174 2.75 -6.53 35.17
N ILE A 175 2.52 -7.72 34.62
CA ILE A 175 1.33 -8.06 33.82
C ILE A 175 0.06 -7.93 34.69
N CYS A 176 0.07 -8.44 35.92
CA CYS A 176 -1.02 -8.26 36.87
C CYS A 176 -1.37 -6.78 37.09
N LYS A 177 -0.34 -5.96 37.35
CA LYS A 177 -0.52 -4.52 37.55
C LYS A 177 -1.07 -3.84 36.28
N PHE A 178 -0.53 -4.21 35.12
CA PHE A 178 -0.91 -3.62 33.84
C PHE A 178 -2.35 -3.95 33.43
N LEU A 179 -2.76 -5.21 33.55
CA LEU A 179 -4.13 -5.66 33.20
C LEU A 179 -5.14 -5.42 34.34
N GLY A 180 -4.71 -4.93 35.50
CA GLY A 180 -5.58 -4.76 36.67
C GLY A 180 -6.17 -6.08 37.18
N ILE A 181 -5.37 -7.15 37.22
CA ILE A 181 -5.80 -8.49 37.68
C ILE A 181 -4.92 -9.03 38.80
N SER A 182 -5.46 -9.94 39.61
CA SER A 182 -4.69 -10.61 40.66
C SER A 182 -3.74 -11.68 40.09
N LYS A 183 -2.72 -12.08 40.86
CA LYS A 183 -1.87 -13.23 40.50
C LYS A 183 -2.68 -14.51 40.33
N PHE A 184 -3.68 -14.74 41.18
CA PHE A 184 -4.57 -15.88 41.06
C PHE A 184 -5.32 -15.86 39.73
N THR A 185 -5.88 -14.70 39.35
CA THR A 185 -6.57 -14.52 38.07
C THR A 185 -5.65 -14.71 36.88
N LEU A 186 -4.41 -14.20 36.95
CA LEU A 186 -3.40 -14.39 35.91
C LEU A 186 -3.15 -15.88 35.65
N TYR A 187 -2.85 -16.66 36.69
CA TYR A 187 -2.57 -18.09 36.52
C TYR A 187 -3.82 -18.88 36.11
N ASN A 188 -5.00 -18.54 36.64
CA ASN A 188 -6.26 -19.16 36.22
C ASN A 188 -6.51 -18.96 34.73
N TYR A 189 -6.31 -17.74 34.21
CA TYR A 189 -6.44 -17.50 32.77
C TYR A 189 -5.36 -18.24 31.97
N LEU A 190 -4.11 -18.32 32.45
CA LEU A 190 -3.07 -19.11 31.77
C LEU A 190 -3.41 -20.60 31.73
N ASP A 191 -3.95 -21.16 32.81
CA ASP A 191 -4.38 -22.55 32.87
C ASP A 191 -5.55 -22.82 31.91
N GLU A 192 -6.53 -21.90 31.86
CA GLU A 192 -7.65 -21.91 30.90
C GLU A 192 -7.13 -21.83 29.44
N LEU A 193 -6.13 -20.99 29.17
CA LEU A 193 -5.51 -20.84 27.85
C LEU A 193 -4.69 -22.06 27.43
N ARG A 194 -4.04 -22.73 28.38
CA ARG A 194 -3.20 -23.92 28.17
C ARG A 194 -4.00 -25.23 28.20
N GLY A 195 -5.30 -25.15 28.45
CA GLY A 195 -6.19 -26.31 28.51
C GLY A 195 -5.98 -27.20 29.73
N VAL A 196 -5.37 -26.67 30.80
CA VAL A 196 -5.15 -27.40 32.06
C VAL A 196 -6.37 -27.17 32.96
N GLY A 197 -7.47 -27.87 32.66
CA GLY A 197 -8.72 -27.77 33.41
C GLY A 197 -9.65 -28.98 33.22
N ASN A 198 -9.49 -29.97 34.10
CA ASN A 198 -10.34 -31.13 34.43
C ASN A 198 -10.19 -32.43 33.61
N GLY A 199 -9.21 -33.25 34.01
CA GLY A 199 -9.27 -34.72 33.95
C GLY A 199 -8.86 -35.32 35.31
N ASN A 200 -9.70 -36.24 35.82
CA ASN A 200 -9.64 -37.04 37.06
C ASN A 200 -10.36 -36.41 38.28
N GLY A 201 -11.51 -36.91 38.76
CA GLY A 201 -12.12 -38.23 38.52
C GLY A 201 -11.38 -39.33 39.26
#